data_AF-A0A974CAL2-F1
#
_entry.id   AF-A0A974CAL2-F1
#
_cell.length_a   1.000
_cell.length_b   1.000
_cell.length_c   1.000
_cell.angle_alpha   90.00
_cell.angle_beta   90.00
_cell.angle_gamma   90.00
#
_symmetry.space_group_name_H-M   'P 1'
#
loop_
_entity.id
_entity.type
_entity.pdbx_description
1 polymer ?
#
loop_
_entity_poly.entity_id
_entity_poly.type
_entity_poly.pdbx_seq_one_letter_code
_entity_poly.pdbx_strand_id
1 'polypeptide(L)'
;GAIKPMISLWPNWLPVYNSDPVTLICNVPPSALGNRGFTWYRNKRYLKKKHKQNLTILSAHVSDRGNYQCQTDTSDKSDSLRLDVSADWLVLQAPPTVLQGDTLIIRCHSWNGYKENSVAFYKDDIILHLP
;
A
#
# COMPACT_ATOMS: atom_id res chain seq x y z
N GLY A 1 -13.46 6.13 23.81
CA GLY A 1 -12.77 4.95 23.24
C GLY A 1 -11.43 5.39 22.69
N ALA A 2 -10.44 4.51 22.69
CA ALA A 2 -9.13 4.80 22.11
C ALA A 2 -9.25 4.99 20.58
N ILE A 3 -8.47 5.91 20.02
CA ILE A 3 -8.44 6.18 18.59
C ILE A 3 -7.73 5.02 17.90
N LYS A 4 -8.23 4.55 16.75
CA LYS A 4 -7.59 3.53 15.94
C LYS A 4 -7.14 4.12 14.59
N PRO A 5 -5.84 4.18 14.28
CA PRO A 5 -5.35 4.71 13.01
C PRO A 5 -5.68 3.80 11.82
N MET A 6 -5.66 4.36 10.61
CA MET A 6 -5.84 3.63 9.36
C MET A 6 -4.65 3.86 8.44
N ILE A 7 -4.07 2.80 7.88
CA ILE A 7 -2.98 2.93 6.92
C ILE A 7 -3.55 3.10 5.51
N SER A 8 -3.02 4.07 4.75
CA SER A 8 -3.23 4.19 3.30
C SER A 8 -1.89 4.16 2.55
N LEU A 9 -1.96 3.92 1.24
CA LEU A 9 -0.81 3.88 0.34
C LEU A 9 -0.82 5.06 -0.62
N TRP A 10 0.37 5.61 -0.90
CA TRP A 10 0.60 6.57 -1.97
C TRP A 10 1.82 6.19 -2.79
N PRO A 11 1.66 5.88 -4.10
CA PRO A 11 0.40 5.65 -4.81
C PRO A 11 -0.46 4.53 -4.21
N ASN A 12 -1.77 4.52 -4.48
CA ASN A 12 -2.73 3.55 -3.91
C ASN A 12 -2.75 2.21 -4.67
N TRP A 13 -1.60 1.65 -5.00
CA TRP A 13 -1.49 0.44 -5.81
C TRP A 13 -0.95 -0.74 -5.01
N LEU A 14 -1.62 -1.88 -5.09
CA LEU A 14 -1.09 -3.19 -4.73
C LEU A 14 -1.26 -4.20 -5.89
N PRO A 15 -0.31 -5.14 -6.04
CA PRO A 15 0.99 -5.14 -5.36
C PRO A 15 1.87 -4.00 -5.91
N VAL A 16 2.80 -3.52 -5.09
CA VAL A 16 3.78 -2.50 -5.51
C VAL A 16 4.75 -3.17 -6.47
N TYR A 17 5.13 -2.50 -7.55
CA TYR A 17 6.10 -3.06 -8.46
C TYR A 17 7.52 -2.98 -7.86
N ASN A 18 8.37 -3.97 -8.15
CA ASN A 18 9.73 -3.98 -7.65
C ASN A 18 10.51 -2.75 -8.19
N SER A 19 11.25 -2.10 -7.31
CA SER A 19 11.95 -0.83 -7.51
C SER A 19 11.09 0.43 -7.55
N ASP A 20 9.75 0.32 -7.57
CA ASP A 20 8.87 1.49 -7.48
C ASP A 20 8.87 2.10 -6.07
N PRO A 21 8.67 3.42 -5.96
CA PRO A 21 8.49 4.08 -4.69
C PRO A 21 7.06 3.89 -4.17
N VAL A 22 6.93 3.71 -2.85
CA VAL A 22 5.62 3.71 -2.17
C VAL A 22 5.75 4.37 -0.80
N THR A 23 4.71 5.10 -0.41
CA THR A 23 4.60 5.69 0.93
C THR A 23 3.39 5.10 1.64
N LEU A 24 3.63 4.53 2.82
CA LEU A 24 2.57 4.16 3.76
C LEU A 24 2.30 5.37 4.65
N ILE A 25 1.03 5.75 4.77
CA ILE A 25 0.59 6.93 5.52
C ILE A 25 -0.28 6.45 6.69
N CYS A 26 0.08 6.86 7.91
CA CYS A 26 -0.73 6.60 9.08
C CYS A 26 -1.78 7.70 9.26
N ASN A 27 -3.03 7.42 8.92
CA ASN A 27 -4.12 8.38 9.03
C ASN A 27 -4.71 8.34 10.43
N VAL A 28 -4.80 9.51 11.06
CA VAL A 28 -5.42 9.71 12.38
C VAL A 28 -6.32 10.94 12.35
N PRO A 29 -7.34 11.01 13.22
CA PRO A 29 -8.16 12.21 13.36
C PRO A 29 -7.34 13.44 13.79
N PRO A 30 -7.81 14.66 13.50
CA PRO A 30 -7.16 15.92 13.90
C PRO A 30 -6.80 16.00 15.40
N SER A 31 -7.63 15.41 16.26
CA SER A 31 -7.40 15.36 17.71
C SER A 31 -6.15 14.57 18.14
N ALA A 32 -5.63 13.69 17.28
CA ALA A 32 -4.45 12.86 17.52
C ALA A 32 -3.18 13.37 16.81
N LEU A 33 -3.29 14.43 15.99
CA LEU A 33 -2.17 15.02 15.23
C LEU A 33 -1.25 15.93 16.08
N GLY A 34 -1.72 16.40 17.25
CA GLY A 34 -1.01 17.36 18.10
C GLY A 34 0.31 16.83 18.67
N ASN A 35 1.41 17.02 17.93
CA ASN A 35 2.81 16.91 18.35
C ASN A 35 3.32 15.54 18.85
N ARG A 36 2.69 14.44 18.40
CA ARG A 36 2.98 13.08 18.89
C ARG A 36 3.81 12.26 17.91
N GLY A 37 4.59 11.34 18.46
CA GLY A 37 5.38 10.43 17.67
C GLY A 37 4.51 9.37 17.01
N PHE A 38 4.82 9.03 15.76
CA PHE A 38 4.28 7.85 15.11
C PHE A 38 5.22 6.67 15.32
N THR A 39 4.67 5.48 15.48
CA THR A 39 5.43 4.25 15.59
C THR A 39 4.95 3.28 14.53
N TRP A 40 5.88 2.78 13.74
CA TRP A 40 5.63 1.79 12.69
C TRP A 40 6.09 0.41 13.11
N TYR A 41 5.31 -0.60 12.71
CA TYR A 41 5.62 -2.00 12.90
C TYR A 41 5.56 -2.71 11.56
N ARG A 42 6.44 -3.70 11.39
CA ARG A 42 6.40 -4.66 10.29
C ARG A 42 6.50 -6.07 10.86
N ASN A 43 5.54 -6.92 10.53
CA ASN A 43 5.44 -8.28 11.06
C ASN A 43 5.54 -8.31 12.59
N LYS A 44 4.79 -7.40 13.25
CA LYS A 44 4.78 -7.17 14.71
C LYS A 44 6.10 -6.64 15.31
N ARG A 45 7.14 -6.40 14.51
CA ARG A 45 8.43 -5.85 14.97
C ARG A 45 8.47 -4.35 14.79
N TYR A 46 8.95 -3.65 15.81
CA TYR A 46 9.17 -2.21 15.78
C TYR A 46 10.19 -1.81 14.70
N LEU A 47 9.83 -0.86 13.84
CA LEU A 47 10.74 -0.28 12.86
C LEU A 47 11.45 0.92 13.50
N LYS A 48 12.76 0.82 13.72
CA LYS A 48 13.60 1.85 14.37
C LYS A 48 13.65 3.20 13.64
N LYS A 49 13.05 3.34 12.45
CA LYS A 49 13.09 4.56 11.65
C LYS A 49 11.95 5.50 12.02
N LYS A 50 12.35 6.68 12.53
CA LYS A 50 11.66 7.99 12.65
C LYS A 50 10.18 7.98 13.05
N HIS A 51 9.89 8.79 14.08
CA HIS A 51 8.56 9.17 14.53
C HIS A 51 7.81 10.06 13.52
N LYS A 52 7.56 9.56 12.31
CA LYS A 52 6.87 10.27 11.23
C LYS A 52 5.59 9.57 10.84
N GLN A 53 4.60 10.38 10.49
CA GLN A 53 3.33 9.91 9.96
C GLN A 53 3.49 9.03 8.71
N ASN A 54 4.54 9.29 7.92
CA ASN A 54 4.77 8.64 6.63
C ASN A 54 5.99 7.72 6.72
N LEU A 55 5.83 6.50 6.23
CA LEU A 55 6.89 5.53 5.99
C LEU A 55 7.08 5.37 4.48
N THR A 56 8.12 6.01 3.96
CA THR A 56 8.45 5.95 2.52
C THR A 56 9.50 4.87 2.25
N ILE A 57 9.17 3.99 1.31
CA ILE A 57 10.07 3.02 0.70
C ILE A 57 10.42 3.60 -0.68
N LEU A 58 11.65 4.08 -0.84
CA LEU A 58 12.08 4.76 -2.07
C LEU A 58 12.24 3.82 -3.26
N SER A 59 12.52 2.54 -2.98
CA SER A 59 12.68 1.50 -3.98
C SER A 59 12.23 0.21 -3.34
N ALA A 60 11.02 -0.25 -3.69
CA ALA A 60 10.42 -1.43 -3.09
C ALA A 60 11.16 -2.70 -3.51
N HIS A 61 11.39 -3.61 -2.56
CA HIS A 61 11.92 -4.93 -2.84
C HIS A 61 10.96 -6.03 -2.35
N VAL A 62 11.06 -7.25 -2.88
CA VAL A 62 10.30 -8.40 -2.37
C VAL A 62 10.53 -8.64 -0.87
N SER A 63 11.71 -8.25 -0.37
CA SER A 63 12.04 -8.27 1.05
C SER A 63 11.37 -7.16 1.87
N ASP A 64 10.56 -6.29 1.27
CA ASP A 64 9.69 -5.30 1.95
C ASP A 64 8.28 -5.83 2.19
N ARG A 65 7.88 -6.94 1.56
CA ARG A 65 6.58 -7.59 1.79
C ARG A 65 6.31 -7.85 3.27
N GLY A 66 5.09 -7.60 3.72
CA GLY A 66 4.71 -7.95 5.09
C GLY A 66 3.54 -7.16 5.63
N ASN A 67 3.24 -7.43 6.89
CA ASN A 67 2.11 -6.84 7.59
C ASN A 67 2.57 -5.58 8.33
N TYR A 68 2.10 -4.43 7.87
CA TYR A 68 2.42 -3.13 8.42
C TYR A 68 1.30 -2.65 9.34
N GLN A 69 1.71 -2.05 10.46
CA GLN A 69 0.81 -1.40 11.42
C GLN A 69 1.44 -0.10 11.89
N CYS A 70 0.60 0.88 12.23
CA CYS A 70 1.04 2.12 12.83
C CYS A 70 0.25 2.41 14.10
N GLN A 71 0.86 3.17 15.01
CA GLN A 71 0.19 3.75 16.16
C GLN A 71 0.81 5.11 16.48
N THR A 72 0.08 5.94 17.21
CA THR A 72 0.61 7.11 17.91
C THR A 72 0.74 6.81 19.40
N ASP A 73 1.29 7.74 20.17
CA ASP A 73 1.47 7.58 21.62
C ASP A 73 0.15 7.41 22.40
N THR A 74 -0.98 7.80 21.81
CA THR A 74 -2.30 7.79 22.48
C THR A 74 -3.38 7.03 21.69
N SER A 75 -2.98 6.29 20.67
CA SER A 75 -3.89 5.47 19.88
C SER A 75 -3.55 4.00 20.00
N ASP A 76 -4.53 3.16 19.70
CA ASP A 76 -4.30 1.75 19.51
C ASP A 76 -3.50 1.49 18.23
N LYS A 77 -3.01 0.26 18.06
CA LYS A 77 -2.45 -0.16 16.78
C LYS A 77 -3.54 -0.17 15.71
N SER A 78 -3.19 0.33 14.53
CA SER A 78 -4.01 0.19 13.33
C SER A 78 -4.30 -1.27 13.01
N ASP A 79 -5.30 -1.49 12.17
CA ASP A 79 -5.42 -2.76 11.45
C ASP A 79 -4.15 -3.02 10.62
N SER A 80 -3.90 -4.30 10.38
CA SER A 80 -2.74 -4.75 9.62
C SER A 80 -2.99 -4.59 8.13
N LEU A 81 -2.19 -3.75 7.47
CA LEU A 81 -2.14 -3.69 6.01
C LEU A 81 -1.02 -4.61 5.50
N ARG A 82 -1.37 -5.59 4.66
CA ARG A 82 -0.35 -6.42 3.98
C ARG A 82 0.19 -5.65 2.77
N LEU A 83 1.42 -5.17 2.87
CA LEU A 83 2.16 -4.68 1.72
C LEU A 83 2.65 -5.89 0.91
N ASP A 84 2.26 -5.93 -0.35
CA ASP A 84 2.78 -6.90 -1.31
C ASP A 84 3.61 -6.18 -2.38
N VAL A 85 4.65 -6.85 -2.87
CA VAL A 85 5.61 -6.31 -3.84
C VAL A 85 5.86 -7.35 -4.90
N SER A 86 5.51 -7.13 -6.16
CA SER A 86 5.76 -8.10 -7.24
C SER A 86 7.04 -7.76 -8.02
N ALA A 87 7.76 -8.80 -8.46
CA ALA A 87 8.90 -8.71 -9.37
C ALA A 87 8.63 -9.47 -10.69
N ASP A 88 7.35 -9.73 -10.99
CA ASP A 88 6.92 -10.36 -12.23
C ASP A 88 7.00 -9.37 -13.40
N TRP A 89 6.96 -9.88 -14.63
CA TRP A 89 7.04 -9.01 -15.82
C TRP A 89 5.82 -8.08 -15.99
N LEU A 90 4.65 -8.57 -15.59
CA LEU A 90 3.37 -7.86 -15.63
C LEU A 90 2.66 -8.00 -14.29
N VAL A 91 2.12 -6.89 -13.82
CA VAL A 91 1.43 -6.82 -12.55
C VAL A 91 0.10 -6.11 -12.72
N LEU A 92 -0.98 -6.79 -12.36
CA LEU A 92 -2.29 -6.16 -12.22
C LEU A 92 -2.34 -5.41 -10.88
N GLN A 93 -2.32 -4.09 -10.95
CA GLN A 93 -2.41 -3.21 -9.79
C GLN A 93 -3.84 -2.76 -9.56
N ALA A 94 -4.27 -2.79 -8.29
CA ALA A 94 -5.55 -2.28 -7.83
C ALA A 94 -5.40 -1.63 -6.44
N PRO A 95 -6.37 -0.80 -6.02
CA PRO A 95 -6.44 -0.31 -4.65
C PRO A 95 -6.56 -1.47 -3.64
N PRO A 96 -5.92 -1.37 -2.46
CA PRO A 96 -5.96 -2.41 -1.43
C PRO A 96 -7.36 -2.65 -0.86
N THR A 97 -8.19 -1.60 -0.82
CA THR A 97 -9.56 -1.63 -0.31
C THR A 97 -10.42 -0.75 -1.20
N VAL A 98 -11.62 -1.24 -1.52
CA VAL A 98 -12.69 -0.49 -2.20
C VAL A 98 -14.00 -0.80 -1.51
N LEU A 99 -14.93 0.16 -1.48
CA LEU A 99 -16.26 0.00 -0.92
C LEU A 99 -17.30 -0.16 -2.02
N GLN A 100 -18.48 -0.68 -1.66
CA GLN A 100 -19.59 -0.79 -2.60
C GLN A 100 -20.01 0.61 -3.06
N GLY A 101 -20.09 0.79 -4.39
CA GLY A 101 -20.41 2.07 -5.01
C GLY A 101 -19.17 2.87 -5.42
N ASP A 102 -17.97 2.48 -4.99
CA ASP A 102 -16.73 3.10 -5.46
C ASP A 102 -16.41 2.70 -6.91
N THR A 103 -15.81 3.64 -7.66
CA THR A 103 -15.23 3.33 -8.97
C THR A 103 -13.90 2.60 -8.78
N LEU A 104 -13.83 1.34 -9.22
CA LEU A 104 -12.60 0.56 -9.23
C LEU A 104 -11.74 0.91 -10.45
N ILE A 105 -10.54 1.44 -10.20
CA ILE A 105 -9.52 1.66 -11.24
C ILE A 105 -8.46 0.57 -11.08
N ILE A 106 -8.20 -0.17 -12.15
CA ILE A 106 -7.12 -1.16 -12.23
C ILE A 106 -6.10 -0.75 -13.29
N ARG A 107 -4.87 -1.23 -13.16
CA ARG A 107 -3.78 -0.92 -14.09
C ARG A 107 -2.93 -2.16 -14.34
N CYS A 108 -2.58 -2.42 -15.60
CA CYS A 108 -1.47 -3.30 -15.93
C CYS A 108 -0.17 -2.48 -15.84
N HIS A 109 0.75 -2.89 -14.97
CA HIS A 109 2.06 -2.27 -14.84
C HIS A 109 3.13 -3.28 -15.25
N SER A 110 3.96 -2.88 -16.21
CA SER A 110 4.94 -3.73 -16.88
C SER A 110 6.37 -3.29 -16.60
N TRP A 111 7.31 -4.24 -16.70
CA TRP A 111 8.72 -3.94 -16.56
C TRP A 111 9.21 -2.97 -17.65
N ASN A 112 10.07 -2.01 -17.27
CA ASN A 112 10.74 -1.09 -18.19
C ASN A 112 11.58 -1.86 -19.22
N GLY A 113 11.01 -2.06 -20.41
CA GLY A 113 11.59 -2.87 -21.49
C GLY A 113 10.56 -3.73 -22.21
N TYR A 114 9.43 -4.03 -21.56
CA TYR A 114 8.29 -4.68 -22.17
C TYR A 114 7.47 -3.64 -22.94
N LYS A 115 7.55 -3.66 -24.28
CA LYS A 115 6.68 -2.86 -25.15
C LYS A 115 5.36 -3.59 -25.34
N GLU A 116 4.32 -3.07 -24.72
CA GLU A 116 3.01 -3.68 -24.72
C GLU A 116 2.26 -3.28 -26.00
N ASN A 117 2.18 -4.18 -26.96
CA ASN A 117 1.44 -3.94 -28.21
C ASN A 117 -0.07 -4.18 -28.05
N SER A 118 -0.49 -4.87 -26.98
CA SER A 118 -1.89 -5.18 -26.69
C SER A 118 -2.05 -5.65 -25.23
N VAL A 119 -2.83 -4.92 -24.42
CA VAL A 119 -3.19 -5.31 -23.03
C VAL A 119 -4.63 -5.79 -23.01
N ALA A 120 -4.90 -6.94 -22.39
CA ALA A 120 -6.25 -7.41 -22.10
C ALA A 120 -6.41 -7.63 -20.60
N PHE A 121 -7.57 -7.25 -20.06
CA PHE A 121 -7.92 -7.47 -18.66
C PHE A 121 -8.91 -8.63 -18.55
N TYR A 122 -8.69 -9.51 -17.57
CA TYR A 122 -9.52 -10.68 -17.33
C TYR A 122 -10.08 -10.66 -15.90
N LYS A 123 -11.28 -11.20 -15.73
CA LYS A 123 -11.87 -11.51 -14.43
C LYS A 123 -12.53 -12.87 -14.53
N ASP A 124 -12.12 -13.79 -13.65
CA ASP A 124 -12.64 -15.17 -13.63
C ASP A 124 -12.56 -15.83 -15.02
N ASP A 125 -11.42 -15.66 -15.69
CA ASP A 125 -11.12 -16.10 -17.07
C ASP A 125 -11.98 -15.47 -18.18
N ILE A 126 -12.84 -14.51 -17.85
CA ILE A 126 -13.65 -13.74 -18.80
C ILE A 126 -12.95 -12.42 -19.12
N ILE A 127 -12.83 -12.10 -20.42
CA ILE A 127 -12.24 -10.85 -20.86
C ILE A 127 -13.16 -9.66 -20.53
N LEU A 128 -12.61 -8.68 -19.82
CA LEU A 128 -13.29 -7.43 -19.44
C LEU A 128 -13.06 -6.32 -20.47
N HIS A 129 -11.87 -6.29 -21.06
CA HIS A 129 -11.48 -5.27 -22.01
C HIS A 129 -10.51 -5.87 -23.04
N LEU A 130 -10.78 -5.61 -24.31
CA LEU A 130 -9.92 -5.91 -25.44
C LEU A 130 -9.06 -4.68 -25.78
N PRO A 131 -7.85 -4.88 -26.34
CA PRO A 131 -6.99 -3.80 -26.83
C PRO A 131 -7.65 -2.94 -27.91
#